data_AF-A0A0C2Z312-F1
#
_entry.id   AF-A0A0C2Z312-F1
#
_cell.length_a   1.000
_cell.length_b   1.000
_cell.length_c   1.000
_cell.angle_alpha   90.00
_cell.angle_beta   90.00
_cell.angle_gamma   90.00
#
_symmetry.space_group_name_H-M   'P 1'
#
loop_
_entity.id
_entity.type
_entity.pdbx_description
1 polymer ?
#
loop_
_entity_poly.entity_id
_entity_poly.type
_entity_poly.pdbx_seq_one_letter_code
_entity_poly.pdbx_strand_id
1 'polypeptide(L)'
;MSNHASADLERFPRMLEDLVIPSDFARSEYLAENAPISSLETWKQKSMTVLHEILDILKRIEDDNVSLKTRGDVVFAVAPFTSRQLSALDGDTEDEQGVLQPEAWVTSQAQALADELFTLPQFSHPSRDLASQVLTQNLRPIFKSTPHPHLHSETGRKLPKAAGGPMAMQDYYEGQRWKEHPGVDKVVLWCVRAIESNAYENMWHLIIPPVMTLLDDFEAKHKLQGVIVVQEMLQRVPKDLLKRTGVDGLLRQSLRTSLSHLQSPETAPLLKNAIFASISLTNLTTSVSPGSKPTSERFDQLSSLLGEGIISGIWLYAEDKPDVIKATFDTLPQLLKALGIGSVRFLKALMPQLAHQLIPQTLVDPDRRLQLSALRVLGVLFEVCKPRINSWKETILDAVGRCWVGLIDEERKGIKPSGFPASLLEIKSRNEVKKLLQITCAQLAEICPSVVQDEFQRFLTADRRLFEDLFPQLMAISP
;
A
#
# COMPACT_ATOMS: atom_id res chain seq x y z
N MET A 1 -26.16 -15.33 38.57
CA MET A 1 -25.49 -14.75 37.38
C MET A 1 -25.90 -15.44 36.06
N SER A 2 -26.35 -16.70 36.07
CA SER A 2 -26.79 -17.45 34.87
C SER A 2 -27.96 -16.86 34.06
N ASN A 3 -28.96 -16.20 34.68
CA ASN A 3 -30.17 -15.78 33.96
C ASN A 3 -30.02 -14.48 33.15
N HIS A 4 -29.11 -13.57 33.53
CA HIS A 4 -28.90 -12.32 32.79
C HIS A 4 -28.04 -12.53 31.54
N ALA A 5 -26.94 -13.29 31.64
CA ALA A 5 -26.09 -13.61 30.49
C ALA A 5 -26.86 -14.35 29.37
N SER A 6 -27.80 -15.23 29.72
CA SER A 6 -28.65 -15.93 28.74
C SER A 6 -29.62 -14.97 28.03
N ALA A 7 -30.22 -14.02 28.75
CA ALA A 7 -31.16 -13.05 28.17
C ALA A 7 -30.44 -12.01 27.28
N ASP A 8 -29.21 -11.66 27.63
CA ASP A 8 -28.40 -10.74 26.84
C ASP A 8 -27.93 -11.41 25.53
N LEU A 9 -27.54 -12.69 25.56
CA LEU A 9 -27.18 -13.47 24.36
C LEU A 9 -28.35 -13.67 23.38
N GLU A 10 -29.60 -13.72 23.85
CA GLU A 10 -30.79 -13.79 22.98
C GLU A 10 -31.02 -12.51 22.16
N ARG A 11 -30.47 -11.37 22.58
CA ARG A 11 -30.58 -10.09 21.86
C ARG A 11 -29.53 -9.92 20.77
N PHE A 12 -28.43 -10.68 20.81
CA PHE A 12 -27.31 -10.56 19.87
C PHE A 12 -27.73 -10.59 18.40
N PRO A 13 -28.57 -11.53 17.92
CA PRO A 13 -28.93 -11.58 16.50
C PRO A 13 -29.56 -10.26 16.00
N ARG A 14 -30.43 -9.64 16.80
CA ARG A 14 -31.07 -8.36 16.46
C ARG A 14 -30.08 -7.21 16.47
N MET A 15 -29.16 -7.20 17.43
CA MET A 15 -28.09 -6.20 17.49
C MET A 15 -27.14 -6.30 16.29
N LEU A 16 -26.82 -7.52 15.87
CA LEU A 16 -25.97 -7.75 14.70
C LEU A 16 -26.68 -7.37 13.39
N GLU A 17 -27.99 -7.58 13.29
CA GLU A 17 -28.81 -7.07 12.18
C GLU A 17 -28.77 -5.54 12.10
N ASP A 18 -28.78 -4.85 13.26
CA ASP A 18 -28.68 -3.39 13.33
C ASP A 18 -27.30 -2.83 12.90
N LEU A 19 -26.26 -3.68 12.90
CA LEU A 19 -24.92 -3.35 12.41
C LEU A 19 -24.71 -3.62 10.92
N VAL A 20 -25.68 -4.24 10.23
CA VAL A 20 -25.57 -4.48 8.79
C VAL A 20 -25.51 -3.14 8.07
N ILE A 21 -24.40 -2.92 7.34
CA ILE A 21 -24.16 -1.66 6.63
C ILE A 21 -25.12 -1.55 5.44
N PRO A 22 -25.93 -0.47 5.34
CA PRO A 22 -26.79 -0.23 4.20
C PRO A 22 -26.02 -0.20 2.88
N SER A 23 -26.54 -0.88 1.86
CA SER A 23 -25.92 -0.94 0.52
C SER A 23 -25.82 0.44 -0.16
N ASP A 24 -26.61 1.42 0.28
CA ASP A 24 -26.54 2.82 -0.17
C ASP A 24 -25.16 3.44 0.10
N PHE A 25 -24.42 2.98 1.11
CA PHE A 25 -23.05 3.41 1.35
C PHE A 25 -22.08 2.99 0.23
N ALA A 26 -22.39 1.94 -0.55
CA ALA A 26 -21.58 1.57 -1.71
C ALA A 26 -21.67 2.61 -2.86
N ARG A 27 -22.73 3.44 -2.85
CA ARG A 27 -23.03 4.46 -3.87
C ARG A 27 -22.95 5.89 -3.33
N SER A 28 -22.38 6.09 -2.14
CA SER A 28 -22.41 7.40 -1.46
C SER A 28 -21.79 8.53 -2.28
N GLU A 29 -20.84 8.23 -3.16
CA GLU A 29 -20.21 9.17 -4.11
C GLU A 29 -21.19 9.77 -5.14
N TYR A 30 -22.33 9.10 -5.40
CA TYR A 30 -23.34 9.52 -6.37
C TYR A 30 -24.63 10.04 -5.71
N LEU A 31 -24.70 10.05 -4.37
CA LEU A 31 -25.86 10.56 -3.64
C LEU A 31 -25.83 12.10 -3.61
N ALA A 32 -26.07 12.71 -4.77
CA ALA A 32 -26.34 14.14 -4.86
C ALA A 32 -27.78 14.45 -4.39
N GLU A 33 -27.85 15.21 -3.31
CA GLU A 33 -28.87 16.21 -2.94
C GLU A 33 -30.26 15.82 -2.41
N ASN A 34 -30.85 14.62 -2.53
CA ASN A 34 -32.19 14.43 -1.93
C ASN A 34 -32.48 13.02 -1.35
N ALA A 35 -32.75 12.99 -0.04
CA ALA A 35 -33.48 11.98 0.77
C ALA A 35 -32.75 10.91 1.62
N PRO A 36 -31.66 10.19 1.22
CA PRO A 36 -31.12 9.11 2.05
C PRO A 36 -30.12 9.54 3.14
N ILE A 37 -29.69 10.80 3.20
CA ILE A 37 -28.59 11.21 4.10
C ILE A 37 -28.99 11.14 5.58
N SER A 38 -30.22 11.52 5.93
CA SER A 38 -30.68 11.55 7.33
C SER A 38 -30.89 10.14 7.91
N SER A 39 -31.38 9.19 7.11
CA SER A 39 -31.52 7.79 7.52
C SER A 39 -30.15 7.12 7.70
N LEU A 40 -29.18 7.40 6.82
CA LEU A 40 -27.81 6.92 6.96
C LEU A 40 -27.11 7.49 8.19
N GLU A 41 -27.31 8.78 8.50
CA GLU A 41 -26.74 9.39 9.70
C GLU A 41 -27.40 8.86 10.98
N THR A 42 -28.72 8.65 10.96
CA THR A 42 -29.44 7.99 12.07
C THR A 42 -28.91 6.58 12.29
N TRP A 43 -28.66 5.83 11.20
CA TRP A 43 -28.06 4.50 11.28
C TRP A 43 -26.63 4.54 11.85
N LYS A 44 -25.80 5.53 11.51
CA LYS A 44 -24.46 5.69 12.11
C LYS A 44 -24.50 5.90 13.62
N GLN A 45 -25.42 6.75 14.09
CA GLN A 45 -25.59 6.98 15.53
C GLN A 45 -26.09 5.72 16.24
N LYS A 46 -27.03 4.99 15.62
CA LYS A 46 -27.54 3.72 16.14
C LYS A 46 -26.44 2.66 16.20
N SER A 47 -25.70 2.45 15.12
CA SER A 47 -24.62 1.44 15.06
C SER A 47 -23.53 1.69 16.10
N MET A 48 -23.18 2.94 16.38
CA MET A 48 -22.26 3.29 17.47
C MET A 48 -22.79 2.86 18.85
N THR A 49 -24.07 3.08 19.11
CA THR A 49 -24.71 2.69 20.37
C THR A 49 -24.74 1.17 20.51
N VAL A 50 -25.05 0.46 19.42
CA VAL A 50 -25.08 -1.00 19.38
C VAL A 50 -23.69 -1.59 19.56
N LEU A 51 -22.64 -1.05 18.93
CA LEU A 51 -21.25 -1.49 19.13
C LEU A 51 -20.83 -1.39 20.59
N HIS A 52 -21.19 -0.28 21.25
CA HIS A 52 -20.91 -0.09 22.67
C HIS A 52 -21.65 -1.12 23.54
N GLU A 53 -22.93 -1.40 23.26
CA GLU A 53 -23.71 -2.40 23.99
C GLU A 53 -23.15 -3.82 23.79
N ILE A 54 -22.75 -4.19 22.56
CA ILE A 54 -22.09 -5.48 22.29
C ILE A 54 -20.80 -5.60 23.09
N LEU A 55 -19.96 -4.56 23.07
CA LEU A 55 -18.70 -4.53 23.82
C LEU A 55 -18.94 -4.72 25.32
N ASP A 56 -19.92 -4.01 25.88
CA ASP A 56 -20.30 -4.12 27.30
C ASP A 56 -20.78 -5.51 27.68
N ILE A 57 -21.58 -6.15 26.82
CA ILE A 57 -22.04 -7.52 27.08
C ILE A 57 -20.88 -8.51 26.99
N LEU A 58 -20.03 -8.42 25.97
CA LEU A 58 -18.87 -9.32 25.79
C LEU A 58 -17.83 -9.18 26.90
N LYS A 59 -17.69 -8.01 27.52
CA LYS A 59 -16.84 -7.81 28.71
C LYS A 59 -17.38 -8.50 29.96
N ARG A 60 -18.71 -8.70 30.06
CA ARG A 60 -19.37 -9.34 31.21
C ARG A 60 -19.47 -10.86 31.08
N ILE A 61 -19.37 -11.38 29.87
CA ILE A 61 -19.51 -12.82 29.59
C ILE A 61 -18.12 -13.47 29.56
N GLU A 62 -17.94 -14.55 30.32
CA GLU A 62 -16.75 -15.39 30.25
C GLU A 62 -16.63 -16.05 28.86
N ASP A 63 -15.40 -16.19 28.36
CA ASP A 63 -15.09 -16.67 27.01
C ASP A 63 -15.88 -17.94 26.61
N ASP A 64 -15.86 -18.96 27.45
CA ASP A 64 -16.47 -20.28 27.19
C ASP A 64 -18.00 -20.26 26.94
N ASN A 65 -18.68 -19.17 27.32
CA ASN A 65 -20.13 -19.07 27.18
C ASN A 65 -20.59 -18.52 25.81
N VAL A 66 -19.69 -17.99 25.00
CA VAL A 66 -20.05 -17.46 23.66
C VAL A 66 -19.82 -18.53 22.59
N SER A 67 -20.90 -18.97 21.96
CA SER A 67 -20.84 -19.99 20.90
C SER A 67 -19.96 -19.57 19.72
N LEU A 68 -19.30 -20.53 19.06
CA LEU A 68 -18.46 -20.27 17.89
C LEU A 68 -19.23 -19.54 16.77
N LYS A 69 -20.52 -19.88 16.59
CA LYS A 69 -21.39 -19.22 15.62
C LYS A 69 -21.58 -17.74 15.96
N THR A 70 -21.94 -17.43 17.20
CA THR A 70 -22.14 -16.06 17.67
C THR A 70 -20.85 -15.24 17.50
N ARG A 71 -19.69 -15.81 17.84
CA ARG A 71 -18.40 -15.14 17.62
C ARG A 71 -18.17 -14.84 16.14
N GLY A 72 -18.46 -15.79 15.25
CA GLY A 72 -18.33 -15.59 13.80
C GLY A 72 -19.25 -14.48 13.28
N ASP A 73 -20.49 -14.44 13.75
CA ASP A 73 -21.46 -13.41 13.36
C ASP A 73 -21.05 -12.01 13.89
N VAL A 74 -20.49 -11.94 15.10
CA VAL A 74 -19.90 -10.71 15.65
C VAL A 74 -18.72 -10.25 14.80
N VAL A 75 -17.79 -11.14 14.44
CA VAL A 75 -16.66 -10.79 13.58
C VAL A 75 -17.15 -10.22 12.24
N PHE A 76 -18.14 -10.88 11.62
CA PHE A 76 -18.70 -10.43 10.34
C PHE A 76 -19.33 -9.03 10.43
N ALA A 77 -20.06 -8.73 11.51
CA ALA A 77 -20.71 -7.44 11.69
C ALA A 77 -19.75 -6.32 12.14
N VAL A 78 -18.72 -6.64 12.93
CA VAL A 78 -17.84 -5.63 13.57
C VAL A 78 -16.58 -5.33 12.75
N ALA A 79 -16.02 -6.32 12.03
CA ALA A 79 -14.80 -6.10 11.21
C ALA A 79 -14.91 -4.94 10.20
N PRO A 80 -16.06 -4.65 9.57
CA PRO A 80 -16.22 -3.47 8.72
C PRO A 80 -15.92 -2.11 9.38
N PHE A 81 -15.98 -2.03 10.70
CA PHE A 81 -15.75 -0.79 11.46
C PHE A 81 -14.31 -0.61 11.91
N THR A 82 -13.45 -1.63 11.80
CA THR A 82 -12.08 -1.57 12.34
C THR A 82 -11.17 -0.66 11.52
N SER A 83 -10.06 -0.26 12.16
CA SER A 83 -8.98 0.42 11.47
C SER A 83 -8.27 -0.47 10.46
N ARG A 84 -7.94 0.13 9.31
CA ARG A 84 -7.11 -0.51 8.30
C ARG A 84 -5.64 -0.26 8.61
N GLN A 85 -5.13 -0.91 9.65
CA GLN A 85 -3.69 -0.92 9.92
C GLN A 85 -3.04 -1.92 8.98
N LEU A 86 -2.18 -1.50 8.05
CA LEU A 86 -1.27 -2.42 7.36
C LEU A 86 -0.21 -2.87 8.36
N SER A 87 0.13 -4.16 8.37
CA SER A 87 1.28 -4.62 9.14
C SER A 87 2.51 -3.95 8.54
N ALA A 88 3.22 -3.14 9.34
CA ALA A 88 4.36 -2.35 8.87
C ALA A 88 5.36 -3.25 8.12
N LEU A 89 5.52 -3.00 6.82
CA LEU A 89 6.65 -3.53 6.07
C LEU A 89 7.83 -2.60 6.39
N ASP A 90 8.86 -3.16 7.05
CA ASP A 90 10.10 -2.52 7.50
C ASP A 90 10.39 -1.09 6.99
N GLY A 91 10.40 -0.12 7.93
CA GLY A 91 11.12 1.15 7.79
C GLY A 91 10.26 2.38 7.51
N ASP A 92 9.97 3.12 8.58
CA ASP A 92 9.81 4.58 8.66
C ASP A 92 9.23 5.31 7.43
N THR A 93 7.93 5.64 7.49
CA THR A 93 7.50 7.01 7.19
C THR A 93 6.22 7.33 7.97
N GLU A 94 6.31 8.25 8.92
CA GLU A 94 5.18 8.85 9.65
C GLU A 94 4.18 9.58 8.70
N ASP A 95 4.52 9.73 7.42
CA ASP A 95 3.69 10.36 6.38
C ASP A 95 2.59 9.43 5.78
N GLU A 96 2.54 8.15 6.14
CA GLU A 96 1.67 7.16 5.47
C GLU A 96 0.22 7.08 5.98
N GLN A 97 -0.13 7.81 7.04
CA GLN A 97 -1.48 7.80 7.63
C GLN A 97 -2.55 8.49 6.74
N GLY A 98 -2.18 9.08 5.60
CA GLY A 98 -3.04 10.00 4.85
C GLY A 98 -3.60 9.55 3.49
N VAL A 99 -3.45 8.29 3.04
CA VAL A 99 -3.69 7.96 1.61
C VAL A 99 -4.96 7.15 1.32
N LEU A 100 -5.65 6.63 2.34
CA LEU A 100 -6.96 5.97 2.15
C LEU A 100 -8.06 6.87 2.66
N GLN A 101 -9.01 7.22 1.79
CA GLN A 101 -10.19 7.97 2.22
C GLN A 101 -10.91 7.19 3.32
N PRO A 102 -11.30 7.85 4.43
CA PRO A 102 -12.06 7.20 5.49
C PRO A 102 -13.39 6.69 4.92
N GLU A 103 -13.79 5.49 5.32
CA GLU A 103 -15.05 4.93 4.85
C GLU A 103 -16.24 5.76 5.33
N ALA A 104 -17.17 6.06 4.42
CA ALA A 104 -18.28 6.97 4.69
C ALA A 104 -19.19 6.53 5.86
N TRP A 105 -19.19 5.24 6.21
CA TRP A 105 -19.99 4.65 7.28
C TRP A 105 -19.27 4.56 8.64
N VAL A 106 -17.96 4.78 8.70
CA VAL A 106 -17.16 4.60 9.94
C VAL A 106 -16.91 5.95 10.60
N THR A 107 -17.26 6.06 11.88
CA THR A 107 -16.87 7.20 12.73
C THR A 107 -15.65 6.83 13.56
N SER A 108 -14.85 7.81 13.99
CA SER A 108 -13.65 7.56 14.82
C SER A 108 -13.99 6.86 16.14
N GLN A 109 -15.17 7.13 16.72
CA GLN A 109 -15.64 6.45 17.93
C GLN A 109 -16.06 5.01 17.65
N ALA A 110 -16.82 4.76 16.57
CA ALA A 110 -17.20 3.41 16.17
C ALA A 110 -15.97 2.54 15.86
N GLN A 111 -14.95 3.13 15.23
CA GLN A 111 -13.66 2.48 14.98
C GLN A 111 -12.95 2.11 16.27
N ALA A 112 -12.83 3.04 17.23
CA ALA A 112 -12.20 2.76 18.52
C ALA A 112 -12.92 1.63 19.28
N LEU A 113 -14.26 1.62 19.26
CA LEU A 113 -15.05 0.54 19.88
C LEU A 113 -14.85 -0.81 19.19
N ALA A 114 -14.80 -0.82 17.85
CA ALA A 114 -14.56 -2.03 17.08
C ALA A 114 -13.15 -2.58 17.33
N ASP A 115 -12.14 -1.71 17.30
CA ASP A 115 -10.76 -2.09 17.60
C ASP A 115 -10.62 -2.61 19.05
N GLU A 116 -11.28 -1.97 20.02
CA GLU A 116 -11.34 -2.44 21.42
C GLU A 116 -11.99 -3.83 21.53
N LEU A 117 -13.08 -4.09 20.79
CA LEU A 117 -13.74 -5.40 20.78
C LEU A 117 -12.80 -6.52 20.33
N PHE A 118 -11.97 -6.27 19.31
CA PHE A 118 -10.98 -7.24 18.84
C PHE A 118 -9.81 -7.45 19.81
N THR A 119 -9.62 -6.58 20.81
CA THR A 119 -8.63 -6.81 21.89
C THR A 119 -9.12 -7.77 22.97
N LEU A 120 -10.42 -8.07 23.03
CA LEU A 120 -10.95 -8.98 24.03
C LEU A 120 -10.42 -10.41 23.86
N PRO A 121 -10.26 -11.19 24.95
CA PRO A 121 -9.72 -12.55 24.89
C PRO A 121 -10.41 -13.45 23.86
N GLN A 122 -11.72 -13.28 23.67
CA GLN A 122 -12.53 -14.11 22.76
C GLN A 122 -12.17 -13.91 21.27
N PHE A 123 -11.49 -12.81 20.92
CA PHE A 123 -11.15 -12.42 19.54
C PHE A 123 -9.67 -12.12 19.31
N SER A 124 -8.92 -11.81 20.38
CA SER A 124 -7.49 -11.43 20.35
C SER A 124 -6.59 -12.49 19.69
N HIS A 125 -6.96 -13.76 19.81
CA HIS A 125 -6.30 -14.90 19.18
C HIS A 125 -7.33 -15.67 18.36
N PRO A 126 -7.58 -15.29 17.10
CA PRO A 126 -8.62 -15.92 16.31
C PRO A 126 -8.23 -17.37 16.03
N SER A 127 -9.01 -18.30 16.59
CA SER A 127 -8.77 -19.73 16.38
C SER A 127 -9.04 -20.12 14.93
N ARG A 128 -8.36 -21.16 14.47
CA ARG A 128 -8.63 -21.79 13.16
C ARG A 128 -10.12 -22.05 12.95
N ASP A 129 -10.81 -22.53 13.98
CA ASP A 129 -12.21 -22.91 13.87
C ASP A 129 -13.11 -21.67 13.71
N LEU A 130 -12.75 -20.53 14.33
CA LEU A 130 -13.46 -19.26 14.14
C LEU A 130 -13.26 -18.72 12.71
N ALA A 131 -12.03 -18.73 12.20
CA ALA A 131 -11.78 -18.34 10.81
C ALA A 131 -12.55 -19.22 9.82
N SER A 132 -12.57 -20.55 10.06
CA SER A 132 -13.36 -21.50 9.26
C SER A 132 -14.85 -21.19 9.29
N GLN A 133 -15.37 -20.83 10.47
CA GLN A 133 -16.77 -20.49 10.68
C GLN A 133 -17.16 -19.24 9.87
N VAL A 134 -16.39 -18.16 9.98
CA VAL A 134 -16.62 -16.90 9.24
C VAL A 134 -16.56 -17.12 7.73
N LEU A 135 -15.54 -17.86 7.27
CA LEU A 135 -15.38 -18.18 5.86
C LEU A 135 -16.54 -19.01 5.31
N THR A 136 -17.02 -20.00 6.07
CA THR A 136 -18.03 -20.94 5.60
C THR A 136 -19.45 -20.39 5.67
N GLN A 137 -19.79 -19.72 6.78
CA GLN A 137 -21.16 -19.28 7.05
C GLN A 137 -21.44 -17.86 6.57
N ASN A 138 -20.45 -16.96 6.62
CA ASN A 138 -20.67 -15.55 6.30
C ASN A 138 -20.12 -15.18 4.92
N LEU A 139 -18.86 -15.48 4.62
CA LEU A 139 -18.22 -15.07 3.35
C LEU A 139 -18.62 -15.94 2.15
N ARG A 140 -18.61 -17.27 2.30
CA ARG A 140 -18.88 -18.18 1.17
C ARG A 140 -20.22 -17.91 0.49
N PRO A 141 -21.36 -17.68 1.18
CA PRO A 141 -22.63 -17.37 0.51
C PRO A 141 -22.59 -16.12 -0.37
N ILE A 142 -21.84 -15.09 0.05
CA ILE A 142 -21.71 -13.82 -0.66
C ILE A 142 -20.95 -14.03 -1.98
N PHE A 143 -19.79 -14.68 -1.93
CA PHE A 143 -18.91 -14.85 -3.09
C PHE A 143 -19.27 -16.06 -3.99
N LYS A 144 -20.01 -17.05 -3.47
CA LYS A 144 -20.43 -18.24 -4.25
C LYS A 144 -21.42 -17.88 -5.37
N SER A 145 -22.16 -16.79 -5.22
CA SER A 145 -23.13 -16.31 -6.21
C SER A 145 -22.50 -16.05 -7.58
N THR A 146 -21.24 -15.61 -7.59
CA THR A 146 -20.50 -15.21 -8.81
C THR A 146 -19.09 -15.79 -8.74
N PRO A 147 -18.90 -17.07 -9.13
CA PRO A 147 -17.61 -17.73 -9.02
C PRO A 147 -16.57 -17.09 -9.94
N HIS A 148 -15.34 -16.95 -9.46
CA HIS A 148 -14.26 -16.32 -10.21
C HIS A 148 -13.84 -17.16 -11.45
N PRO A 149 -13.79 -16.58 -12.68
CA PRO A 149 -13.59 -17.35 -13.91
C PRO A 149 -12.26 -18.11 -13.98
N HIS A 150 -11.21 -17.60 -13.35
CA HIS A 150 -9.87 -18.22 -13.38
C HIS A 150 -9.59 -19.20 -12.23
N LEU A 151 -10.58 -19.49 -11.38
CA LEU A 151 -10.41 -20.38 -10.22
C LEU A 151 -11.38 -21.55 -10.24
N HIS A 152 -10.90 -22.70 -9.80
CA HIS A 152 -11.76 -23.84 -9.55
C HIS A 152 -12.52 -23.63 -8.23
N SER A 153 -13.85 -23.61 -8.26
CA SER A 153 -14.72 -23.28 -7.13
C SER A 153 -14.52 -24.16 -5.89
N GLU A 154 -14.21 -25.44 -6.07
CA GLU A 154 -14.03 -26.38 -4.94
C GLU A 154 -12.60 -26.48 -4.41
N THR A 155 -11.60 -26.14 -5.23
CA THR A 155 -10.19 -26.38 -4.87
C THR A 155 -9.38 -25.10 -4.73
N GLY A 156 -9.89 -23.95 -5.19
CA GLY A 156 -9.16 -22.67 -5.21
C GLY A 156 -7.93 -22.68 -6.11
N ARG A 157 -7.78 -23.68 -7.00
CA ARG A 157 -6.66 -23.77 -7.94
C ARG A 157 -6.90 -22.90 -9.16
N LYS A 158 -5.82 -22.35 -9.72
CA LYS A 158 -5.86 -21.66 -11.00
C LYS A 158 -6.33 -22.61 -12.11
N LEU A 159 -7.29 -22.15 -12.91
CA LEU A 159 -7.73 -22.85 -14.11
C LEU A 159 -6.81 -22.52 -15.30
N PRO A 160 -6.56 -23.49 -16.20
CA PRO A 160 -5.77 -23.25 -17.41
C PRO A 160 -6.49 -22.32 -18.41
N LYS A 161 -7.82 -22.29 -18.37
CA LYS A 161 -8.69 -21.42 -19.17
C LYS A 161 -9.82 -20.91 -18.30
N ALA A 162 -10.31 -19.70 -18.57
CA ALA A 162 -11.45 -19.13 -17.86
C ALA A 162 -12.70 -20.03 -18.00
N ALA A 163 -13.33 -20.36 -16.89
CA ALA A 163 -14.64 -21.02 -16.87
C ALA A 163 -15.71 -20.06 -17.40
N GLY A 164 -16.47 -20.47 -18.42
CA GLY A 164 -17.42 -19.61 -19.13
C GLY A 164 -16.92 -19.04 -20.47
N GLY A 165 -15.68 -19.36 -20.87
CA GLY A 165 -15.14 -18.96 -22.17
C GLY A 165 -14.55 -17.55 -22.20
N PRO A 166 -14.28 -16.98 -23.40
CA PRO A 166 -13.57 -15.71 -23.54
C PRO A 166 -14.28 -14.50 -22.92
N MET A 167 -15.61 -14.52 -22.84
CA MET A 167 -16.42 -13.43 -22.28
C MET A 167 -16.74 -13.61 -20.79
N ALA A 168 -16.24 -14.68 -20.16
CA ALA A 168 -16.55 -15.01 -18.77
C ALA A 168 -16.25 -13.87 -17.78
N MET A 169 -15.24 -13.05 -18.04
CA MET A 169 -14.92 -11.90 -17.17
C MET A 169 -15.98 -10.80 -17.25
N GLN A 170 -16.66 -10.61 -18.38
CA GLN A 170 -17.72 -9.60 -18.50
C GLN A 170 -18.96 -10.04 -17.70
N ASP A 171 -19.42 -11.27 -17.93
CA ASP A 171 -20.54 -11.86 -17.18
C ASP A 171 -20.23 -11.86 -15.66
N TYR A 172 -18.97 -12.11 -15.31
CA TYR A 172 -18.49 -12.09 -13.94
C TYR A 172 -18.62 -10.70 -13.29
N TYR A 173 -18.35 -9.60 -14.01
CA TYR A 173 -18.46 -8.25 -13.45
C TYR A 173 -19.90 -7.82 -13.22
N GLU A 174 -20.85 -8.25 -14.06
CA GLU A 174 -22.26 -7.88 -13.93
C GLU A 174 -22.95 -8.55 -12.73
N GLY A 175 -22.51 -9.76 -12.34
CA GLY A 175 -23.16 -10.57 -11.30
C GLY A 175 -22.76 -10.26 -9.86
N GLN A 176 -21.83 -9.34 -9.61
CA GLN A 176 -21.10 -9.20 -8.33
C GLN A 176 -21.95 -8.71 -7.13
N ARG A 177 -22.75 -9.61 -6.55
CA ARG A 177 -23.58 -9.33 -5.36
C ARG A 177 -22.80 -8.94 -4.12
N TRP A 178 -21.52 -9.29 -4.03
CA TRP A 178 -20.69 -8.93 -2.88
C TRP A 178 -20.56 -7.41 -2.69
N LYS A 179 -20.75 -6.61 -3.75
CA LYS A 179 -20.76 -5.15 -3.68
C LYS A 179 -21.97 -4.58 -2.92
N GLU A 180 -23.00 -5.39 -2.69
CA GLU A 180 -24.14 -5.04 -1.84
C GLU A 180 -23.81 -5.15 -0.34
N HIS A 181 -22.60 -5.61 0.00
CA HIS A 181 -22.11 -5.74 1.37
C HIS A 181 -20.88 -4.83 1.62
N PRO A 182 -21.08 -3.52 1.88
CA PRO A 182 -19.98 -2.61 2.18
C PRO A 182 -19.13 -3.12 3.36
N GLY A 183 -17.80 -3.00 3.25
CA GLY A 183 -16.86 -3.43 4.28
C GLY A 183 -16.57 -4.92 4.33
N VAL A 184 -17.13 -5.73 3.42
CA VAL A 184 -16.82 -7.17 3.32
C VAL A 184 -15.33 -7.44 3.07
N ASP A 185 -14.62 -6.50 2.44
CA ASP A 185 -13.17 -6.54 2.26
C ASP A 185 -12.42 -6.60 3.59
N LYS A 186 -12.89 -5.89 4.62
CA LYS A 186 -12.29 -5.93 5.97
C LYS A 186 -12.53 -7.27 6.66
N VAL A 187 -13.65 -7.94 6.38
CA VAL A 187 -13.89 -9.31 6.86
C VAL A 187 -12.92 -10.29 6.19
N VAL A 188 -12.69 -10.15 4.87
CA VAL A 188 -11.70 -10.96 4.14
C VAL A 188 -10.29 -10.70 4.71
N LEU A 189 -9.93 -9.43 4.93
CA LEU A 189 -8.66 -9.02 5.54
C LEU A 189 -8.46 -9.66 6.93
N TRP A 190 -9.49 -9.61 7.78
CA TRP A 190 -9.48 -10.25 9.08
C TRP A 190 -9.24 -11.76 8.96
N CYS A 191 -9.93 -12.44 8.03
CA CYS A 191 -9.76 -13.88 7.83
C CYS A 191 -8.32 -14.21 7.41
N VAL A 192 -7.74 -13.46 6.48
CA VAL A 192 -6.35 -13.66 6.04
C VAL A 192 -5.35 -13.53 7.20
N ARG A 193 -5.58 -12.58 8.11
CA ARG A 193 -4.75 -12.39 9.31
C ARG A 193 -4.93 -13.48 10.35
N ALA A 194 -6.15 -14.01 10.46
CA ALA A 194 -6.51 -15.07 11.40
C ALA A 194 -5.98 -16.45 11.01
N ILE A 195 -5.74 -16.71 9.72
CA ILE A 195 -5.28 -18.02 9.24
C ILE A 195 -3.78 -18.19 9.50
N GLU A 196 -3.44 -19.18 10.34
CA GLU A 196 -2.06 -19.64 10.54
C GLU A 196 -1.50 -20.34 9.29
N SER A 197 -0.17 -20.31 9.11
CA SER A 197 0.50 -20.87 7.92
C SER A 197 0.13 -22.33 7.64
N ASN A 198 -0.02 -23.16 8.67
CA ASN A 198 -0.37 -24.58 8.55
C ASN A 198 -1.85 -24.82 8.19
N ALA A 199 -2.73 -23.85 8.39
CA ALA A 199 -4.18 -23.98 8.21
C ALA A 199 -4.65 -23.54 6.83
N TYR A 200 -3.81 -22.80 6.08
CA TYR A 200 -4.13 -22.30 4.74
C TYR A 200 -4.61 -23.39 3.78
N GLU A 201 -4.02 -24.60 3.82
CA GLU A 201 -4.39 -25.67 2.89
C GLU A 201 -5.86 -26.10 3.04
N ASN A 202 -6.39 -26.13 4.25
CA ASN A 202 -7.77 -26.53 4.53
C ASN A 202 -8.79 -25.47 4.11
N MET A 203 -8.39 -24.19 4.16
CA MET A 203 -9.27 -23.04 3.89
C MET A 203 -9.05 -22.41 2.51
N TRP A 204 -8.10 -22.95 1.73
CA TRP A 204 -7.64 -22.37 0.47
C TRP A 204 -8.79 -22.07 -0.51
N HIS A 205 -9.69 -23.05 -0.67
CA HIS A 205 -10.84 -22.95 -1.55
C HIS A 205 -11.90 -21.93 -1.10
N LEU A 206 -11.87 -21.52 0.16
CA LEU A 206 -12.79 -20.50 0.71
C LEU A 206 -12.19 -19.10 0.64
N ILE A 207 -10.88 -18.94 0.88
CA ILE A 207 -10.24 -17.63 1.00
C ILE A 207 -9.76 -17.06 -0.34
N ILE A 208 -9.25 -17.90 -1.24
CA ILE A 208 -8.68 -17.42 -2.51
C ILE A 208 -9.73 -16.80 -3.45
N PRO A 209 -10.96 -17.34 -3.59
CA PRO A 209 -11.94 -16.70 -4.45
C PRO A 209 -12.32 -15.26 -4.03
N PRO A 210 -12.60 -14.95 -2.74
CA PRO A 210 -12.75 -13.57 -2.29
C PRO A 210 -11.53 -12.68 -2.54
N VAL A 211 -10.31 -13.17 -2.25
CA VAL A 211 -9.07 -12.42 -2.47
C VAL A 211 -8.91 -12.05 -3.94
N MET A 212 -9.07 -13.01 -4.85
CA MET A 212 -8.98 -12.77 -6.29
C MET A 212 -10.11 -11.90 -6.80
N THR A 213 -11.32 -12.04 -6.26
CA THR A 213 -12.47 -11.21 -6.63
C THR A 213 -12.22 -9.73 -6.37
N LEU A 214 -11.69 -9.40 -5.19
CA LEU A 214 -11.33 -8.02 -4.86
C LEU A 214 -10.18 -7.52 -5.76
N LEU A 215 -9.16 -8.35 -5.96
CA LEU A 215 -7.96 -7.99 -6.72
C LEU A 215 -8.22 -7.81 -8.23
N ASP A 216 -9.11 -8.60 -8.82
CA ASP A 216 -9.44 -8.56 -10.26
C ASP A 216 -10.61 -7.63 -10.57
N ASP A 217 -11.18 -6.93 -9.59
CA ASP A 217 -12.26 -5.97 -9.82
C ASP A 217 -11.82 -4.84 -10.77
N PHE A 218 -12.76 -4.29 -11.53
CA PHE A 218 -12.47 -3.18 -12.45
C PHE A 218 -12.43 -1.81 -11.74
N GLU A 219 -13.04 -1.67 -10.57
CA GLU A 219 -13.00 -0.43 -9.79
C GLU A 219 -11.72 -0.38 -8.95
N ALA A 220 -10.97 0.72 -9.07
CA ALA A 220 -9.68 0.87 -8.40
C ALA A 220 -9.77 0.79 -6.87
N LYS A 221 -10.87 1.26 -6.27
CA LYS A 221 -11.12 1.18 -4.83
C LYS A 221 -11.13 -0.26 -4.31
N HIS A 222 -11.82 -1.17 -4.99
CA HIS A 222 -11.89 -2.59 -4.60
C HIS A 222 -10.57 -3.30 -4.90
N LYS A 223 -9.96 -2.97 -6.05
CA LYS A 223 -8.64 -3.48 -6.43
C LYS A 223 -7.59 -3.15 -5.37
N LEU A 224 -7.58 -1.92 -4.86
CA LEU A 224 -6.70 -1.51 -3.76
C LEU A 224 -6.93 -2.35 -2.50
N GLN A 225 -8.18 -2.64 -2.14
CA GLN A 225 -8.47 -3.56 -1.04
C GLN A 225 -7.95 -4.97 -1.30
N GLY A 226 -8.15 -5.48 -2.51
CA GLY A 226 -7.59 -6.77 -2.92
C GLY A 226 -6.07 -6.81 -2.77
N VAL A 227 -5.37 -5.76 -3.17
CA VAL A 227 -3.90 -5.67 -3.01
C VAL A 227 -3.49 -5.68 -1.54
N ILE A 228 -4.18 -4.93 -0.68
CA ILE A 228 -3.89 -4.89 0.76
C ILE A 228 -4.11 -6.27 1.40
N VAL A 229 -5.21 -6.93 1.07
CA VAL A 229 -5.50 -8.31 1.49
C VAL A 229 -4.40 -9.27 1.03
N VAL A 230 -3.91 -9.13 -0.20
CA VAL A 230 -2.80 -9.94 -0.72
C VAL A 230 -1.51 -9.70 0.07
N GLN A 231 -1.16 -8.46 0.39
CA GLN A 231 0.06 -8.17 1.17
C GLN A 231 0.04 -8.87 2.53
N GLU A 232 -1.10 -8.85 3.22
CA GLU A 232 -1.28 -9.55 4.50
C GLU A 232 -1.24 -11.07 4.35
N MET A 233 -1.81 -11.59 3.26
CA MET A 233 -1.80 -13.03 2.98
C MET A 233 -0.39 -13.55 2.76
N LEU A 234 0.42 -12.78 2.01
CA LEU A 234 1.81 -13.15 1.68
C LEU A 234 2.73 -13.28 2.90
N GLN A 235 2.36 -12.72 4.05
CA GLN A 235 3.15 -12.85 5.27
C GLN A 235 3.07 -14.25 5.89
N ARG A 236 1.97 -14.98 5.68
CA ARG A 236 1.68 -16.25 6.37
C ARG A 236 1.49 -17.43 5.42
N VAL A 237 1.09 -17.18 4.17
CA VAL A 237 0.78 -18.25 3.22
C VAL A 237 2.01 -19.12 2.87
N PRO A 238 1.88 -20.46 2.88
CA PRO A 238 2.97 -21.34 2.45
C PRO A 238 3.32 -21.15 0.98
N LYS A 239 4.61 -20.91 0.69
CA LYS A 239 5.13 -20.76 -0.69
C LYS A 239 4.81 -21.95 -1.60
N ASP A 240 4.85 -23.17 -1.06
CA ASP A 240 4.62 -24.39 -1.83
C ASP A 240 3.15 -24.54 -2.23
N LEU A 241 2.23 -24.06 -1.39
CA LEU A 241 0.80 -24.04 -1.70
C LEU A 241 0.51 -23.06 -2.84
N LEU A 242 1.08 -21.84 -2.78
CA LEU A 242 0.97 -20.84 -3.84
C LEU A 242 1.41 -21.37 -5.20
N LYS A 243 2.60 -22.01 -5.25
CA LYS A 243 3.14 -22.59 -6.49
C LYS A 243 2.33 -23.78 -6.99
N ARG A 244 2.02 -24.75 -6.12
CA ARG A 244 1.33 -25.99 -6.50
C ARG A 244 -0.10 -25.73 -7.01
N THR A 245 -0.74 -24.67 -6.52
CA THR A 245 -2.09 -24.27 -6.95
C THR A 245 -2.09 -23.34 -8.16
N GLY A 246 -0.93 -22.81 -8.54
CA GLY A 246 -0.75 -21.86 -9.64
C GLY A 246 -1.28 -20.45 -9.35
N VAL A 247 -1.69 -20.17 -8.10
CA VAL A 247 -2.25 -18.88 -7.68
C VAL A 247 -1.16 -17.81 -7.63
N ASP A 248 0.09 -18.17 -7.43
CA ASP A 248 1.22 -17.25 -7.53
C ASP A 248 1.27 -16.54 -8.90
N GLY A 249 1.07 -17.29 -9.99
CA GLY A 249 1.02 -16.74 -11.34
C GLY A 249 -0.23 -15.91 -11.59
N LEU A 250 -1.34 -16.23 -10.94
CA LEU A 250 -2.58 -15.46 -11.03
C LEU A 250 -2.42 -14.11 -10.31
N LEU A 251 -1.93 -14.11 -9.07
CA LEU A 251 -1.64 -12.89 -8.31
C LEU A 251 -0.67 -11.97 -9.05
N ARG A 252 0.42 -12.51 -9.63
CA ARG A 252 1.36 -11.72 -10.44
C ARG A 252 0.68 -11.03 -11.62
N GLN A 253 -0.20 -11.74 -12.32
CA GLN A 253 -0.94 -11.16 -13.45
C GLN A 253 -1.87 -10.04 -13.00
N SER A 254 -2.63 -10.26 -11.93
CA SER A 254 -3.58 -9.30 -11.41
C SER A 254 -2.89 -8.05 -10.84
N LEU A 255 -1.80 -8.23 -10.09
CA LEU A 255 -0.97 -7.13 -9.59
C LEU A 255 -0.35 -6.31 -10.73
N ARG A 256 0.07 -6.95 -11.82
CA ARG A 256 0.55 -6.26 -13.02
C ARG A 256 -0.56 -5.43 -13.66
N THR A 257 -1.78 -5.97 -13.77
CA THR A 257 -2.93 -5.23 -14.28
C THR A 257 -3.25 -4.00 -13.41
N SER A 258 -3.06 -4.09 -12.09
CA SER A 258 -3.20 -2.94 -11.18
C SER A 258 -2.28 -1.77 -11.55
N LEU A 259 -1.10 -2.04 -12.12
CA LEU A 259 -0.15 -0.99 -12.50
C LEU A 259 -0.62 -0.13 -13.69
N SER A 260 -1.62 -0.60 -14.44
CA SER A 260 -2.21 0.12 -15.56
C SER A 260 -3.38 1.03 -15.15
N HIS A 261 -3.83 0.99 -13.89
CA HIS A 261 -4.87 1.88 -13.38
C HIS A 261 -4.29 3.25 -13.04
N LEU A 262 -4.28 4.16 -14.02
CA LEU A 262 -3.66 5.50 -13.88
C LEU A 262 -4.66 6.66 -13.78
N GLN A 263 -5.96 6.38 -13.80
CA GLN A 263 -7.01 7.39 -13.99
C GLN A 263 -8.01 7.50 -12.84
N SER A 264 -7.71 6.93 -11.66
CA SER A 264 -8.57 7.06 -10.47
C SER A 264 -7.86 7.79 -9.32
N PRO A 265 -8.62 8.35 -8.35
CA PRO A 265 -8.02 8.96 -7.16
C PRO A 265 -7.21 7.97 -6.32
N GLU A 266 -7.55 6.68 -6.36
CA GLU A 266 -6.82 5.60 -5.69
C GLU A 266 -5.55 5.17 -6.42
N THR A 267 -5.20 5.76 -7.57
CA THR A 267 -4.03 5.36 -8.38
C THR A 267 -2.75 5.31 -7.55
N ALA A 268 -2.38 6.40 -6.87
CA ALA A 268 -1.14 6.47 -6.10
C ALA A 268 -1.02 5.37 -5.02
N PRO A 269 -2.00 5.20 -4.10
CA PRO A 269 -1.95 4.10 -3.13
C PRO A 269 -2.04 2.72 -3.78
N LEU A 270 -2.81 2.55 -4.86
CA LEU A 270 -2.90 1.28 -5.58
C LEU A 270 -1.56 0.86 -6.15
N LEU A 271 -0.86 1.75 -6.85
CA LEU A 271 0.45 1.46 -7.41
C LEU A 271 1.47 1.12 -6.33
N LYS A 272 1.53 1.93 -5.27
CA LYS A 272 2.45 1.73 -4.15
C LYS A 272 2.28 0.32 -3.54
N ASN A 273 1.06 -0.02 -3.16
CA ASN A 273 0.76 -1.32 -2.57
C ASN A 273 0.95 -2.47 -3.57
N ALA A 274 0.61 -2.27 -4.86
CA ALA A 274 0.76 -3.32 -5.87
C ALA A 274 2.23 -3.64 -6.17
N ILE A 275 3.10 -2.62 -6.21
CA ILE A 275 4.54 -2.81 -6.37
C ILE A 275 5.11 -3.55 -5.15
N PHE A 276 4.76 -3.14 -3.93
CA PHE A 276 5.19 -3.84 -2.71
C PHE A 276 4.71 -5.29 -2.66
N ALA A 277 3.43 -5.54 -2.96
CA ALA A 277 2.88 -6.90 -3.06
C ALA A 277 3.63 -7.73 -4.11
N SER A 278 3.97 -7.14 -5.25
CA SER A 278 4.72 -7.82 -6.33
C SER A 278 6.14 -8.19 -5.89
N ILE A 279 6.83 -7.31 -5.17
CA ILE A 279 8.15 -7.58 -4.58
C ILE A 279 8.06 -8.72 -3.56
N SER A 280 7.11 -8.64 -2.64
CA SER A 280 6.89 -9.67 -1.60
C SER A 280 6.55 -11.02 -2.20
N LEU A 281 5.65 -11.07 -3.19
CA LEU A 281 5.29 -12.30 -3.89
C LEU A 281 6.49 -12.90 -4.64
N THR A 282 7.26 -12.05 -5.35
CA THR A 282 8.47 -12.48 -6.06
C THR A 282 9.47 -13.06 -5.07
N ASN A 283 9.78 -12.35 -3.99
CA ASN A 283 10.70 -12.84 -2.97
C ASN A 283 10.19 -14.15 -2.34
N LEU A 284 8.92 -14.25 -1.94
CA LEU A 284 8.38 -15.46 -1.32
C LEU A 284 8.45 -16.68 -2.24
N THR A 285 8.14 -16.51 -3.53
CA THR A 285 8.06 -17.61 -4.49
C THR A 285 9.40 -17.95 -5.12
N THR A 286 10.36 -17.04 -5.15
CA THR A 286 11.67 -17.26 -5.80
C THR A 286 12.84 -17.38 -4.82
N SER A 287 12.61 -17.13 -3.52
CA SER A 287 13.63 -17.34 -2.49
C SER A 287 14.01 -18.81 -2.38
N VAL A 288 15.30 -19.05 -2.56
CA VAL A 288 15.95 -20.34 -2.30
C VAL A 288 16.55 -20.30 -0.90
N SER A 289 16.83 -21.46 -0.30
CA SER A 289 17.37 -21.62 1.05
C SER A 289 18.51 -20.63 1.38
N PRO A 290 18.67 -20.21 2.65
CA PRO A 290 19.71 -19.26 3.05
C PRO A 290 21.09 -19.64 2.52
N GLY A 291 21.78 -18.70 1.84
CA GLY A 291 23.13 -18.90 1.27
C GLY A 291 23.17 -19.32 -0.20
N SER A 292 22.02 -19.52 -0.84
CA SER A 292 21.94 -19.81 -2.28
C SER A 292 21.94 -18.54 -3.15
N LYS A 293 22.43 -18.66 -4.39
CA LYS A 293 22.42 -17.54 -5.34
C LYS A 293 20.98 -17.18 -5.72
N PRO A 294 20.67 -15.87 -5.93
CA PRO A 294 19.38 -15.45 -6.47
C PRO A 294 19.06 -16.19 -7.77
N THR A 295 17.82 -16.68 -7.91
CA THR A 295 17.39 -17.39 -9.13
C THR A 295 17.28 -16.44 -10.32
N SER A 296 17.49 -16.95 -11.53
CA SER A 296 17.20 -16.17 -12.76
C SER A 296 15.76 -15.71 -12.79
N GLU A 297 14.83 -16.56 -12.36
CA GLU A 297 13.41 -16.23 -12.29
C GLU A 297 13.13 -15.01 -11.39
N ARG A 298 13.76 -14.93 -10.20
CA ARG A 298 13.65 -13.74 -9.33
C ARG A 298 14.11 -12.50 -10.05
N PHE A 299 15.26 -12.60 -10.70
CA PHE A 299 15.90 -11.51 -11.39
C PHE A 299 15.01 -10.98 -12.55
N ASP A 300 14.45 -11.90 -13.34
CA ASP A 300 13.59 -11.59 -14.48
C ASP A 300 12.26 -10.96 -14.04
N GLN A 301 11.64 -11.49 -12.97
CA GLN A 301 10.39 -10.96 -12.41
C GLN A 301 10.56 -9.53 -11.88
N LEU A 302 11.60 -9.27 -11.08
CA LEU A 302 11.87 -7.92 -10.57
C LEU A 302 12.26 -6.95 -11.69
N SER A 303 12.98 -7.42 -12.71
CA SER A 303 13.35 -6.61 -13.86
C SER A 303 12.16 -6.25 -14.73
N SER A 304 11.22 -7.18 -14.94
CA SER A 304 9.97 -6.91 -15.65
C SER A 304 9.11 -5.91 -14.87
N LEU A 305 9.04 -6.03 -13.55
CA LEU A 305 8.35 -5.05 -12.70
C LEU A 305 8.93 -3.63 -12.85
N LEU A 306 10.26 -3.49 -12.80
CA LEU A 306 10.89 -2.18 -12.96
C LEU A 306 10.81 -1.65 -14.40
N GLY A 307 11.19 -2.47 -15.38
CA GLY A 307 11.27 -2.08 -16.78
C GLY A 307 9.90 -1.90 -17.43
N GLU A 308 9.12 -2.97 -17.50
CA GLU A 308 7.83 -2.96 -18.19
C GLU A 308 6.73 -2.35 -17.33
N GLY A 309 6.72 -2.64 -16.02
CA GLY A 309 5.70 -2.13 -15.10
C GLY A 309 5.87 -0.64 -14.82
N ILE A 310 7.02 -0.24 -14.26
CA ILE A 310 7.22 1.15 -13.80
C ILE A 310 7.70 2.07 -14.93
N ILE A 311 8.84 1.77 -15.54
CA ILE A 311 9.48 2.68 -16.50
C ILE A 311 8.64 2.83 -17.78
N SER A 312 8.30 1.71 -18.43
CA SER A 312 7.51 1.76 -19.67
C SER A 312 6.00 1.89 -19.43
N GLY A 313 5.49 1.37 -18.31
CA GLY A 313 4.06 1.28 -18.03
C GLY A 313 3.49 2.48 -17.27
N ILE A 314 4.21 3.05 -16.30
CA ILE A 314 3.69 4.15 -15.48
C ILE A 314 4.29 5.47 -15.94
N TRP A 315 5.63 5.59 -15.97
CA TRP A 315 6.29 6.88 -16.23
C TRP A 315 6.00 7.44 -17.62
N LEU A 316 5.81 6.58 -18.61
CA LEU A 316 5.46 7.00 -19.97
C LEU A 316 4.07 7.66 -20.06
N TYR A 317 3.15 7.34 -19.15
CA TYR A 317 1.73 7.74 -19.23
C TYR A 317 1.24 8.57 -18.04
N ALA A 318 2.10 8.85 -17.06
CA ALA A 318 1.75 9.58 -15.83
C ALA A 318 2.72 10.72 -15.53
N GLU A 319 3.41 11.26 -16.54
CA GLU A 319 4.31 12.40 -16.39
C GLU A 319 3.60 13.65 -15.81
N ASP A 320 2.33 13.83 -16.15
CA ASP A 320 1.48 14.93 -15.68
C ASP A 320 0.91 14.73 -14.26
N LYS A 321 1.25 13.62 -13.60
CA LYS A 321 0.67 13.21 -12.30
C LYS A 321 1.76 13.07 -11.23
N PRO A 322 2.13 14.16 -10.53
CA PRO A 322 3.25 14.14 -9.58
C PRO A 322 3.04 13.14 -8.43
N ASP A 323 1.81 12.98 -7.92
CA ASP A 323 1.52 12.00 -6.86
C ASP A 323 1.74 10.55 -7.33
N VAL A 324 1.51 10.26 -8.61
CA VAL A 324 1.74 8.94 -9.21
C VAL A 324 3.23 8.66 -9.34
N ILE A 325 4.00 9.63 -9.87
CA ILE A 325 5.46 9.51 -9.95
C ILE A 325 6.06 9.36 -8.55
N LYS A 326 5.61 10.18 -7.59
CA LYS A 326 6.04 10.09 -6.20
C LYS A 326 5.77 8.69 -5.62
N ALA A 327 4.57 8.15 -5.81
CA ALA A 327 4.23 6.81 -5.32
C ALA A 327 5.19 5.75 -5.88
N THR A 328 5.59 5.84 -7.16
CA THR A 328 6.61 4.93 -7.70
C THR A 328 7.97 5.13 -7.06
N PHE A 329 8.41 6.38 -6.86
CA PHE A 329 9.68 6.70 -6.22
C PHE A 329 9.76 6.20 -4.78
N ASP A 330 8.67 6.29 -4.02
CA ASP A 330 8.60 5.75 -2.65
C ASP A 330 8.82 4.23 -2.62
N THR A 331 8.44 3.50 -3.67
CA THR A 331 8.61 2.03 -3.76
C THR A 331 9.95 1.59 -4.35
N LEU A 332 10.60 2.43 -5.15
CA LEU A 332 11.85 2.10 -5.82
C LEU A 332 12.98 1.67 -4.86
N PRO A 333 13.20 2.27 -3.67
CA PRO A 333 14.24 1.84 -2.74
C PRO A 333 14.21 0.34 -2.44
N GLN A 334 13.03 -0.21 -2.15
CA GLN A 334 12.88 -1.64 -1.85
C GLN A 334 13.13 -2.50 -3.09
N LEU A 335 12.61 -2.09 -4.25
CA LEU A 335 12.80 -2.80 -5.51
C LEU A 335 14.27 -2.83 -5.96
N LEU A 336 14.97 -1.70 -5.84
CA LEU A 336 16.37 -1.55 -6.22
C LEU A 336 17.29 -2.34 -5.28
N LYS A 337 17.01 -2.34 -3.97
CA LYS A 337 17.69 -3.21 -3.00
C LYS A 337 17.47 -4.69 -3.34
N ALA A 338 16.24 -5.07 -3.72
CA ALA A 338 15.95 -6.44 -4.12
C ALA A 338 16.68 -6.85 -5.41
N LEU A 339 16.82 -5.96 -6.39
CA LEU A 339 17.57 -6.18 -7.63
C LEU A 339 19.11 -6.13 -7.43
N GLY A 340 19.59 -5.36 -6.45
CA GLY A 340 21.00 -5.10 -6.22
C GLY A 340 21.69 -4.51 -7.46
N ILE A 341 22.88 -5.04 -7.79
CA ILE A 341 23.68 -4.63 -8.96
C ILE A 341 22.94 -4.80 -10.29
N GLY A 342 21.90 -5.64 -10.34
CA GLY A 342 21.03 -5.80 -11.50
C GLY A 342 20.37 -4.49 -11.96
N SER A 343 20.21 -3.53 -11.03
CA SER A 343 19.67 -2.19 -11.26
C SER A 343 20.50 -1.35 -12.24
N VAL A 344 21.79 -1.68 -12.43
CA VAL A 344 22.71 -0.95 -13.33
C VAL A 344 22.15 -0.81 -14.74
N ARG A 345 21.45 -1.84 -15.25
CA ARG A 345 20.89 -1.83 -16.62
C ARG A 345 19.84 -0.73 -16.83
N PHE A 346 19.22 -0.26 -15.75
CA PHE A 346 18.15 0.74 -15.77
C PHE A 346 18.66 2.16 -15.50
N LEU A 347 19.96 2.35 -15.20
CA LEU A 347 20.51 3.68 -14.89
C LEU A 347 20.22 4.72 -15.97
N LYS A 348 20.22 4.32 -17.25
CA LYS A 348 19.90 5.23 -18.37
C LYS A 348 18.47 5.78 -18.34
N ALA A 349 17.54 5.07 -17.73
CA ALA A 349 16.16 5.52 -17.54
C ALA A 349 15.98 6.20 -16.16
N LEU A 350 16.58 5.64 -15.11
CA LEU A 350 16.45 6.13 -13.74
C LEU A 350 17.13 7.48 -13.54
N MET A 351 18.38 7.65 -14.00
CA MET A 351 19.16 8.86 -13.71
C MET A 351 18.54 10.12 -14.30
N PRO A 352 18.11 10.17 -15.58
CA PRO A 352 17.45 11.36 -16.11
C PRO A 352 16.14 11.67 -15.39
N GLN A 353 15.34 10.64 -15.08
CA GLN A 353 14.06 10.82 -14.40
C GLN A 353 14.24 11.44 -13.01
N LEU A 354 15.23 10.97 -12.24
CA LEU A 354 15.55 11.49 -10.91
C LEU A 354 16.14 12.90 -10.97
N ALA A 355 17.08 13.13 -11.89
CA ALA A 355 17.71 14.44 -12.09
C ALA A 355 16.66 15.50 -12.48
N HIS A 356 15.72 15.15 -13.35
CA HIS A 356 14.66 16.05 -13.80
C HIS A 356 13.81 16.58 -12.62
N GLN A 357 13.54 15.76 -11.60
CA GLN A 357 12.76 16.21 -10.43
C GLN A 357 13.50 17.22 -9.55
N LEU A 358 14.84 17.25 -9.61
CA LEU A 358 15.66 18.17 -8.82
C LEU A 358 15.85 19.51 -9.53
N ILE A 359 15.75 19.54 -10.86
CA ILE A 359 15.97 20.75 -11.66
C ILE A 359 14.73 21.65 -11.56
N PRO A 360 14.86 22.91 -11.09
CA PRO A 360 13.75 23.84 -11.04
C PRO A 360 13.18 24.11 -12.45
N GLN A 361 11.86 24.03 -12.58
CA GLN A 361 11.15 24.36 -13.81
C GLN A 361 10.61 25.78 -13.75
N THR A 362 10.67 26.50 -14.87
CA THR A 362 10.13 27.86 -14.94
C THR A 362 8.62 27.83 -14.77
N LEU A 363 8.09 28.68 -13.88
CA LEU A 363 6.64 28.87 -13.65
C LEU A 363 5.91 27.68 -13.00
N VAL A 364 6.64 26.65 -12.55
CA VAL A 364 6.09 25.51 -11.82
C VAL A 364 6.68 25.51 -10.41
N ASP A 365 5.81 25.48 -9.40
CA ASP A 365 6.25 25.38 -8.01
C ASP A 365 6.87 24.00 -7.76
N PRO A 366 8.03 23.91 -7.09
CA PRO A 366 8.71 22.64 -6.88
C PRO A 366 7.97 21.77 -5.85
N ASP A 367 7.70 20.52 -6.21
CA ASP A 367 7.19 19.52 -5.24
C ASP A 367 8.34 18.98 -4.38
N ARG A 368 8.42 19.50 -3.15
CA ARG A 368 9.44 19.09 -2.16
C ARG A 368 9.33 17.62 -1.79
N ARG A 369 8.12 17.06 -1.73
CA ARG A 369 7.93 15.65 -1.37
C ARG A 369 8.49 14.75 -2.47
N LEU A 370 8.31 15.13 -3.73
CA LEU A 370 8.87 14.40 -4.87
C LEU A 370 10.40 14.51 -4.91
N GLN A 371 10.97 15.68 -4.62
CA GLN A 371 12.43 15.87 -4.52
C GLN A 371 13.06 15.02 -3.40
N LEU A 372 12.46 14.99 -2.22
CA LEU A 372 12.90 14.13 -1.12
C LEU A 372 12.88 12.66 -1.55
N SER A 373 11.80 12.23 -2.21
CA SER A 373 11.66 10.85 -2.71
C SER A 373 12.73 10.53 -3.76
N ALA A 374 13.02 11.45 -4.69
CA ALA A 374 14.07 11.30 -5.68
C ALA A 374 15.47 11.16 -5.06
N LEU A 375 15.79 11.99 -4.05
CA LEU A 375 17.07 11.93 -3.34
C LEU A 375 17.23 10.61 -2.56
N ARG A 376 16.15 10.10 -1.95
CA ARG A 376 16.15 8.78 -1.29
C ARG A 376 16.44 7.66 -2.28
N VAL A 377 15.87 7.71 -3.49
CA VAL A 377 16.16 6.75 -4.57
C VAL A 377 17.62 6.85 -5.02
N LEU A 378 18.15 8.06 -5.19
CA LEU A 378 19.56 8.28 -5.55
C LEU A 378 20.51 7.67 -4.52
N GLY A 379 20.24 7.85 -3.22
CA GLY A 379 21.01 7.25 -2.14
C GLY A 379 21.07 5.72 -2.24
N VAL A 380 19.94 5.06 -2.54
CA VAL A 380 19.93 3.59 -2.76
C VAL A 380 20.69 3.20 -4.02
N LEU A 381 20.60 3.97 -5.11
CA LEU A 381 21.38 3.70 -6.33
C LEU A 381 22.88 3.82 -6.09
N PHE A 382 23.31 4.72 -5.22
CA PHE A 382 24.70 4.85 -4.81
C PHE A 382 25.20 3.59 -4.09
N GLU A 383 24.37 2.98 -3.25
CA GLU A 383 24.67 1.71 -2.59
C GLU A 383 24.73 0.54 -3.59
N VAL A 384 23.69 0.36 -4.42
CA VAL A 384 23.56 -0.85 -5.25
C VAL A 384 24.28 -0.78 -6.60
N CYS A 385 24.54 0.42 -7.12
CA CYS A 385 25.16 0.65 -8.43
C CYS A 385 26.53 1.34 -8.36
N LYS A 386 27.18 1.39 -7.17
CA LYS A 386 28.47 2.07 -6.91
C LYS A 386 29.47 2.05 -8.08
N PRO A 387 29.78 0.90 -8.72
CA PRO A 387 30.80 0.83 -9.77
C PRO A 387 30.48 1.62 -11.05
N ARG A 388 29.22 2.02 -11.26
CA ARG A 388 28.75 2.70 -12.49
C ARG A 388 28.29 4.14 -12.26
N ILE A 389 28.31 4.63 -11.02
CA ILE A 389 27.90 6.00 -10.69
C ILE A 389 28.87 7.04 -11.25
N ASN A 390 30.16 6.73 -11.40
CA ASN A 390 31.16 7.68 -11.92
C ASN A 390 30.80 8.27 -13.30
N SER A 391 30.11 7.52 -14.17
CA SER A 391 29.67 8.03 -15.47
C SER A 391 28.50 9.02 -15.40
N TRP A 392 27.83 9.11 -14.25
CA TRP A 392 26.65 9.96 -14.01
C TRP A 392 26.93 11.13 -13.08
N LYS A 393 28.15 11.24 -12.52
CA LYS A 393 28.51 12.24 -11.51
C LYS A 393 28.19 13.67 -11.97
N GLU A 394 28.46 14.01 -13.23
CA GLU A 394 28.20 15.36 -13.76
C GLU A 394 26.70 15.65 -13.83
N THR A 395 25.90 14.70 -14.32
CA THR A 395 24.43 14.83 -14.38
C THR A 395 23.82 14.99 -12.99
N ILE A 396 24.31 14.22 -12.02
CA ILE A 396 23.88 14.30 -10.63
C ILE A 396 24.22 15.68 -10.05
N LEU A 397 25.46 16.15 -10.24
CA LEU A 397 25.92 17.42 -9.69
C LEU A 397 25.25 18.63 -10.34
N ASP A 398 24.98 18.60 -11.65
CA ASP A 398 24.19 19.65 -12.31
C ASP A 398 22.78 19.75 -11.70
N ALA A 399 22.11 18.61 -11.52
CA ALA A 399 20.77 18.56 -10.94
C ALA A 399 20.76 19.02 -9.47
N VAL A 400 21.69 18.53 -8.65
CA VAL A 400 21.85 18.91 -7.24
C VAL A 400 22.18 20.40 -7.11
N GLY A 401 23.12 20.91 -7.91
CA GLY A 401 23.51 22.31 -7.92
C GLY A 401 22.35 23.23 -8.28
N ARG A 402 21.59 22.91 -9.33
CA ARG A 402 20.39 23.69 -9.72
C ARG A 402 19.31 23.66 -8.65
N CYS A 403 19.06 22.49 -8.04
CA CYS A 403 18.12 22.36 -6.93
C CYS A 403 18.52 23.26 -5.76
N TRP A 404 19.80 23.23 -5.38
CA TRP A 404 20.37 24.04 -4.32
C TRP A 404 20.21 25.54 -4.56
N VAL A 405 20.55 26.02 -5.76
CA VAL A 405 20.36 27.43 -6.14
C VAL A 405 18.89 27.82 -6.05
N GLY A 406 17.97 26.97 -6.55
CA GLY A 406 16.53 27.22 -6.43
C GLY A 406 16.06 27.37 -4.99
N LEU A 407 16.56 26.53 -4.08
CA LEU A 407 16.24 26.61 -2.64
C LEU A 407 16.73 27.92 -2.01
N ILE A 408 17.93 28.40 -2.39
CA ILE A 408 18.49 29.67 -1.91
C ILE A 408 17.73 30.87 -2.47
N ASP A 409 17.36 30.84 -3.75
CA ASP A 409 16.60 31.92 -4.37
C ASP A 409 15.21 32.08 -3.74
N GLU A 410 14.56 30.98 -3.37
CA GLU A 410 13.31 31.01 -2.62
C GLU A 410 13.48 31.59 -1.21
N GLU A 411 14.57 31.25 -0.52
CA GLU A 411 14.91 31.83 0.80
C GLU A 411 15.11 33.34 0.72
N ARG A 412 15.84 33.80 -0.30
CA ARG A 412 16.11 35.23 -0.52
C ARG A 412 14.84 36.00 -0.88
N LYS A 413 13.91 35.37 -1.62
CA LYS A 413 12.64 36.00 -1.99
C LYS A 413 11.71 36.22 -0.79
N GLY A 414 11.80 35.39 0.25
CA GLY A 414 11.26 35.62 1.62
C GLY A 414 9.74 35.84 1.79
N ILE A 415 9.02 36.21 0.74
CA ILE A 415 7.62 36.60 0.71
C ILE A 415 7.08 36.13 -0.65
N LYS A 416 6.13 35.19 -0.64
CA LYS A 416 5.40 34.82 -1.87
C LYS A 416 4.67 36.06 -2.41
N PRO A 417 4.35 36.14 -3.72
CA PRO A 417 3.49 37.20 -4.25
C PRO A 417 2.12 37.31 -3.56
N SER A 418 1.73 36.33 -2.73
CA SER A 418 0.54 36.34 -1.87
C SER A 418 0.68 37.09 -0.54
N GLY A 419 1.85 37.65 -0.20
CA GLY A 419 2.04 38.51 0.97
C GLY A 419 2.09 37.81 2.34
N PHE A 420 2.00 36.49 2.40
CA PHE A 420 2.13 35.71 3.63
C PHE A 420 3.55 35.13 3.79
N PRO A 421 4.09 35.08 5.03
CA PRO A 421 5.35 34.39 5.31
C PRO A 421 5.23 32.88 5.03
N ALA A 422 6.33 32.25 4.65
CA ALA A 422 6.40 30.80 4.44
C ALA A 422 5.96 30.05 5.70
N SER A 423 5.17 28.98 5.53
CA SER A 423 4.70 28.19 6.67
C SER A 423 5.87 27.44 7.34
N LEU A 424 5.74 27.14 8.64
CA LEU A 424 6.73 26.34 9.37
C LEU A 424 6.98 24.96 8.71
N LEU A 425 5.95 24.40 8.07
CA LEU A 425 6.05 23.13 7.34
C LEU A 425 6.94 23.29 6.09
N GLU A 426 6.75 24.34 5.29
CA GLU A 426 7.55 24.62 4.10
C GLU A 426 9.04 24.81 4.44
N ILE A 427 9.32 25.53 5.54
CA ILE A 427 10.70 25.73 6.02
C ILE A 427 11.33 24.39 6.42
N LYS A 428 10.59 23.52 7.13
CA LYS A 428 11.06 22.19 7.50
C LYS A 428 11.36 21.33 6.27
N SER A 429 10.43 21.23 5.32
CA SER A 429 10.63 20.44 4.09
C SER A 429 11.81 20.96 3.27
N ARG A 430 11.98 22.29 3.18
CA ARG A 430 13.12 22.90 2.49
C ARG A 430 14.45 22.53 3.12
N ASN A 431 14.53 22.60 4.46
CA ASN A 431 15.73 22.23 5.20
C ASN A 431 16.04 20.72 5.08
N GLU A 432 15.01 19.87 5.03
CA GLU A 432 15.18 18.45 4.79
C GLU A 432 15.77 18.16 3.40
N VAL A 433 15.28 18.84 2.36
CA VAL A 433 15.86 18.72 1.00
C VAL A 433 17.32 19.17 1.01
N LYS A 434 17.65 20.32 1.60
CA LYS A 434 19.05 20.78 1.73
C LYS A 434 19.96 19.75 2.39
N LYS A 435 19.50 19.16 3.50
CA LYS A 435 20.24 18.12 4.22
C LYS A 435 20.47 16.89 3.34
N LEU A 436 19.45 16.43 2.61
CA LEU A 436 19.61 15.29 1.70
C LEU A 436 20.51 15.60 0.50
N LEU A 437 20.51 16.83 -0.02
CA LEU A 437 21.45 17.25 -1.07
C LEU A 437 22.90 17.20 -0.58
N GLN A 438 23.16 17.68 0.64
CA GLN A 438 24.49 17.58 1.28
C GLN A 438 24.91 16.12 1.47
N ILE A 439 24.01 15.26 1.98
CA ILE A 439 24.26 13.81 2.14
C ILE A 439 24.56 13.16 0.78
N THR A 440 23.80 13.51 -0.26
CA THR A 440 24.01 13.00 -1.63
C THR A 440 25.40 13.39 -2.14
N CYS A 441 25.84 14.63 -1.91
CA CYS A 441 27.19 15.06 -2.30
C CYS A 441 28.29 14.32 -1.53
N ALA A 442 28.11 14.11 -0.23
CA ALA A 442 29.04 13.35 0.60
C ALA A 442 29.17 11.89 0.12
N GLN A 443 28.05 11.22 -0.13
CA GLN A 443 28.04 9.86 -0.68
C GLN A 443 28.69 9.80 -2.06
N LEU A 444 28.42 10.79 -2.92
CA LEU A 444 29.05 10.86 -4.24
C LEU A 444 30.57 11.03 -4.14
N ALA A 445 31.06 11.82 -3.19
CA ALA A 445 32.49 12.01 -2.94
C ALA A 445 33.17 10.72 -2.45
N GLU A 446 32.50 9.93 -1.61
CA GLU A 446 33.00 8.61 -1.18
C GLU A 446 33.08 7.62 -2.35
N ILE A 447 32.14 7.69 -3.30
CA ILE A 447 32.08 6.80 -4.45
C ILE A 447 33.04 7.22 -5.56
N CYS A 448 33.14 8.52 -5.82
CA CYS A 448 33.94 9.12 -6.88
C CYS A 448 34.86 10.21 -6.30
N PRO A 449 36.00 9.86 -5.66
CA PRO A 449 36.86 10.85 -5.02
C PRO A 449 37.35 11.99 -5.93
N SER A 450 37.37 11.80 -7.25
CA SER A 450 37.68 12.86 -8.22
C SER A 450 36.76 14.08 -8.09
N VAL A 451 35.49 13.88 -7.68
CA VAL A 451 34.51 14.99 -7.57
C VAL A 451 34.93 16.06 -6.60
N VAL A 452 35.74 15.70 -5.60
CA VAL A 452 36.29 16.62 -4.62
C VAL A 452 37.32 17.55 -5.22
N GLN A 453 38.15 17.01 -6.11
CA GLN A 453 39.30 17.72 -6.69
C GLN A 453 38.88 18.58 -7.88
N ASP A 454 37.98 18.08 -8.73
CA ASP A 454 37.65 18.72 -9.99
C ASP A 454 36.30 19.45 -9.91
N GLU A 455 35.20 18.71 -9.74
CA GLU A 455 33.85 19.27 -9.87
C GLU A 455 33.47 20.20 -8.71
N PHE A 456 33.70 19.82 -7.45
CA PHE A 456 33.38 20.67 -6.29
C PHE A 456 34.18 21.98 -6.29
N GLN A 457 35.47 21.94 -6.70
CA GLN A 457 36.28 23.15 -6.83
C GLN A 457 35.73 24.09 -7.89
N ARG A 458 35.19 23.57 -8.99
CA ARG A 458 34.52 24.39 -10.02
C ARG A 458 33.29 25.11 -9.46
N PHE A 459 32.47 24.45 -8.65
CA PHE A 459 31.32 25.10 -7.99
C PHE A 459 31.77 26.22 -7.04
N LEU A 460 32.77 25.95 -6.18
CA LEU A 460 33.29 26.94 -5.23
C LEU A 460 33.98 28.11 -5.93
N THR A 461 34.63 27.87 -7.07
CA THR A 461 35.25 28.92 -7.89
C THR A 461 34.20 29.79 -8.56
N ALA A 462 33.06 29.22 -8.97
CA ALA A 462 31.97 29.95 -9.59
C ALA A 462 31.26 30.89 -8.60
N ASP A 463 30.87 30.38 -7.43
CA ASP A 463 30.34 31.20 -6.33
C ASP A 463 30.51 30.49 -4.98
N ARG A 464 31.57 30.84 -4.26
CA ARG A 464 31.89 30.24 -2.97
C ARG A 464 30.77 30.42 -1.94
N ARG A 465 30.18 31.61 -1.87
CA ARG A 465 29.14 31.92 -0.86
C ARG A 465 27.87 31.13 -1.13
N LEU A 466 27.61 30.79 -2.39
CA LEU A 466 26.42 30.03 -2.76
C LEU A 466 26.58 28.53 -2.48
N PHE A 467 27.76 27.96 -2.70
CA PHE A 467 27.97 26.50 -2.68
C PHE A 467 28.77 25.97 -1.48
N GLU A 468 29.37 26.83 -0.64
CA GLU A 468 30.13 26.36 0.54
C GLU A 468 29.27 25.50 1.48
N ASP A 469 28.03 25.91 1.70
CA ASP A 469 27.07 25.18 2.54
C ASP A 469 26.57 23.88 1.90
N LEU A 470 26.70 23.70 0.58
CA LEU A 470 26.33 22.45 -0.09
C LEU A 470 27.38 21.34 0.17
N PHE A 471 28.65 21.71 0.37
CA PHE A 471 29.77 20.77 0.51
C PHE A 471 30.48 20.84 1.88
N PRO A 472 29.75 20.70 3.01
CA PRO A 472 30.32 20.98 4.34
C PRO A 472 31.44 20.03 4.75
N GLN A 473 31.48 18.79 4.23
CA GLN A 473 32.53 17.81 4.57
C GLN A 473 33.90 18.11 3.95
N LEU A 474 33.98 18.95 2.92
CA LEU A 474 35.26 19.37 2.32
C LEU A 474 36.05 20.33 3.20
N MET A 475 35.38 21.05 4.09
CA MET A 475 36.00 21.96 5.04
C MET A 475 36.74 21.22 6.17
N ALA A 476 36.43 19.93 6.41
CA ALA A 476 37.10 19.10 7.42
C ALA A 476 38.30 18.30 6.86
N ILE A 477 38.49 18.27 5.53
CA ILE A 477 39.50 17.44 4.84
C ILE A 477 40.52 18.31 4.07
N SER A 478 40.40 19.64 4.09
CA SER A 478 41.51 20.50 3.65
C SER A 478 42.55 20.64 4.77
N PRO A 479 43.85 20.43 4.51
CA PRO A 479 44.92 20.59 5.50
C PRO A 479 45.09 22.04 5.96
#